data_AF-A0A534MSA9-F1
#
_entry.id   AF-A0A534MSA9-F1
#
_cell.length_a   1.000
_cell.length_b   1.000
_cell.length_c   1.000
_cell.angle_alpha   90.00
_cell.angle_beta   90.00
_cell.angle_gamma   90.00
#
_symmetry.space_group_name_H-M   'P 1'
#
loop_
_entity.id
_entity.type
_entity.pdbx_description
1 polymer ?
#
loop_
_entity_poly.entity_id
_entity_poly.type
_entity_poly.pdbx_seq_one_letter_code
_entity_poly.pdbx_strand_id
1 'polypeptide(L)'
;MVRRWLVEETSHGAVGREVEILDQPNRVAALTSPLAWRILQELAKAPDYPNALAERLKVHEQKVYYHVRRLEAAGLLEVLREEPKRGASARILAPTAEAFAIVLKGRGTPVASPMLPHAGVVARFLEEFTRDGVFDGSIVVGSPYTHGPFNTTARDSPYAVELGFFLGRLFAPRKGLVVRLDTEVKALGAGKEGMILVGGPVANIIAMDLNPHLAVNFDWRQVWRMESSRTGRPYADEQVGLIAKVRNPWNPSKVIVSLGGLHATGTMAAILGLTHQADEVLEGYRPGDEFYRVVAGEDRDGDGRPDAVSILE
;
A
#
# COMPACT_ATOMS: atom_id res chain seq x y z
N MET A 1 8.39 -17.48 -10.07
CA MET A 1 7.30 -18.38 -9.61
C MET A 1 6.00 -17.58 -9.65
N VAL A 2 4.91 -18.10 -10.22
CA VAL A 2 3.64 -17.35 -10.33
C VAL A 2 2.88 -17.44 -9.01
N ARG A 3 2.73 -16.31 -8.30
CA ARG A 3 1.84 -16.20 -7.13
C ARG A 3 0.41 -15.94 -7.57
N ARG A 4 -0.56 -16.50 -6.85
CA ARG A 4 -1.98 -16.38 -7.14
C ARG A 4 -2.75 -16.01 -5.89
N TRP A 5 -3.78 -15.20 -6.03
CA TRP A 5 -4.55 -14.65 -4.91
C TRP A 5 -6.04 -14.89 -5.12
N LEU A 6 -6.74 -15.25 -4.04
CA LEU A 6 -8.20 -15.19 -3.92
C LEU A 6 -8.52 -13.87 -3.23
N VAL A 7 -9.33 -13.04 -3.87
CA VAL A 7 -9.77 -11.76 -3.30
C VAL A 7 -11.26 -11.86 -3.03
N GLU A 8 -11.63 -11.70 -1.77
CA GLU A 8 -13.02 -11.62 -1.31
C GLU A 8 -13.35 -10.16 -1.05
N GLU A 9 -14.30 -9.60 -1.78
CA GLU A 9 -14.81 -8.25 -1.53
C GLU A 9 -16.03 -8.31 -0.60
N THR A 10 -15.99 -7.56 0.49
CA THR A 10 -17.06 -7.46 1.48
C THR A 10 -17.47 -6.01 1.69
N SER A 11 -18.56 -5.77 2.41
CA SER A 11 -18.99 -4.41 2.80
C SER A 11 -17.97 -3.67 3.69
N HIS A 12 -16.94 -4.34 4.19
CA HIS A 12 -15.88 -3.78 5.05
C HIS A 12 -14.51 -3.71 4.33
N GLY A 13 -14.47 -3.96 3.02
CA GLY A 13 -13.24 -3.97 2.21
C GLY A 13 -12.91 -5.34 1.62
N ALA A 14 -11.76 -5.42 0.96
CA ALA A 14 -11.27 -6.62 0.29
C ALA A 14 -10.26 -7.40 1.15
N VAL A 15 -10.39 -8.73 1.18
CA VAL A 15 -9.44 -9.63 1.83
C VAL A 15 -8.76 -10.49 0.77
N GLY A 16 -7.43 -10.48 0.75
CA GLY A 16 -6.62 -11.33 -0.11
C GLY A 16 -6.09 -12.55 0.65
N ARG A 17 -6.15 -13.74 0.04
CA ARG A 17 -5.46 -14.94 0.51
C ARG A 17 -4.58 -15.51 -0.60
N GLU A 18 -3.38 -15.97 -0.29
CA GLU A 18 -2.55 -16.68 -1.27
C GLU A 18 -3.17 -18.05 -1.59
N VAL A 19 -3.22 -18.40 -2.87
CA VAL A 19 -3.92 -19.59 -3.36
C VAL A 19 -2.96 -20.55 -4.03
N GLU A 20 -3.00 -21.79 -3.56
CA GLU A 20 -2.38 -22.91 -4.26
C GLU A 20 -3.40 -23.57 -5.23
N ILE A 21 -2.96 -23.86 -6.47
CA ILE A 21 -3.81 -24.52 -7.46
C ILE A 21 -3.68 -26.03 -7.34
N LEU A 22 -4.81 -26.70 -7.18
CA LEU A 22 -4.93 -28.15 -7.23
C LEU A 22 -5.09 -28.58 -8.69
N ASP A 23 -3.97 -28.89 -9.33
CA ASP A 23 -3.89 -29.28 -10.74
C ASP A 23 -3.95 -30.80 -10.96
N GLN A 24 -3.89 -31.61 -9.89
CA GLN A 24 -3.95 -33.06 -9.96
C GLN A 24 -5.18 -33.65 -9.23
N PRO A 25 -5.90 -34.63 -9.82
CA PRO A 25 -7.10 -35.22 -9.22
C PRO A 25 -6.88 -35.91 -7.85
N ASN A 26 -5.71 -36.50 -7.61
CA ASN A 26 -5.36 -37.13 -6.33
C ASN A 26 -5.37 -36.14 -5.16
N ARG A 27 -4.92 -34.89 -5.39
CA ARG A 27 -4.94 -33.83 -4.39
C ARG A 27 -6.38 -33.43 -4.04
N VAL A 28 -7.22 -33.29 -5.06
CA VAL A 28 -8.66 -33.03 -4.89
C VAL A 28 -9.34 -34.20 -4.16
N ALA A 29 -8.97 -35.44 -4.48
CA ALA A 29 -9.54 -36.64 -3.85
C ALA A 29 -9.27 -36.72 -2.34
N ALA A 30 -8.19 -36.12 -1.83
CA ALA A 30 -7.93 -36.02 -0.39
C ALA A 30 -8.93 -35.09 0.32
N LEU A 31 -9.49 -34.13 -0.41
CA LEU A 31 -10.49 -33.17 0.08
C LEU A 31 -11.93 -33.65 -0.08
N THR A 32 -12.24 -34.84 -0.61
CA THR A 32 -13.65 -35.24 -0.79
C THR A 32 -14.38 -35.58 0.52
N SER A 33 -13.64 -35.72 1.62
CA SER A 33 -14.22 -36.02 2.94
C SER A 33 -14.60 -34.76 3.71
N PRO A 34 -15.83 -34.66 4.27
CA PRO A 34 -16.20 -33.58 5.18
C PRO A 34 -15.30 -33.46 6.41
N LEU A 35 -14.75 -34.58 6.90
CA LEU A 35 -13.82 -34.58 8.03
C LEU A 35 -12.46 -34.01 7.63
N ALA A 36 -11.99 -34.26 6.40
CA ALA A 36 -10.75 -33.67 5.91
C ALA A 36 -10.85 -32.13 5.83
N TRP A 37 -11.99 -31.60 5.38
CA TRP A 37 -12.25 -30.14 5.38
C TRP A 37 -12.22 -29.57 6.80
N ARG A 38 -12.90 -30.22 7.74
CA ARG A 38 -12.91 -29.78 9.16
C ARG A 38 -11.51 -29.79 9.77
N ILE A 39 -10.69 -30.79 9.45
CA ILE A 39 -9.29 -30.88 9.89
C ILE A 39 -8.48 -29.71 9.36
N LEU A 40 -8.54 -29.42 8.05
CA LEU A 40 -7.82 -28.29 7.46
C LEU A 40 -8.25 -26.95 8.06
N GLN A 41 -9.56 -26.74 8.24
CA GLN A 41 -10.10 -25.51 8.82
C GLN A 41 -9.66 -25.32 10.29
N GLU A 42 -9.61 -26.40 11.08
CA GLU A 42 -9.12 -26.31 12.46
C GLU A 42 -7.61 -26.04 12.54
N LEU A 43 -6.82 -26.61 11.61
CA LEU A 43 -5.40 -26.36 11.52
C LEU A 43 -5.06 -24.97 10.97
N ALA A 44 -5.90 -24.42 10.08
CA ALA A 44 -5.78 -23.04 9.61
C ALA A 44 -6.01 -22.02 10.74
N LYS A 45 -6.90 -22.32 11.70
CA LYS A 45 -7.10 -21.49 12.89
C LYS A 45 -5.92 -21.56 13.86
N ALA A 46 -5.42 -22.78 14.10
CA ALA A 46 -4.32 -23.03 15.02
C ALA A 46 -3.58 -24.34 14.65
N PRO A 47 -2.33 -24.24 14.17
CA PRO A 47 -1.48 -25.40 13.92
C PRO A 47 -1.32 -26.29 15.15
N ASP A 48 -1.45 -27.61 14.99
CA ASP A 48 -1.47 -28.55 16.11
C ASP A 48 -1.21 -30.00 15.67
N TYR A 49 -1.11 -30.93 16.62
CA TYR A 49 -0.96 -32.36 16.37
C TYR A 49 -2.32 -33.10 16.27
N PRO A 50 -2.38 -34.27 15.61
CA PRO A 50 -3.64 -34.96 15.32
C PRO A 50 -4.51 -35.33 16.54
N ASN A 51 -3.91 -35.66 17.69
CA ASN A 51 -4.68 -36.02 18.89
C ASN A 51 -5.48 -34.81 19.42
N ALA A 52 -4.92 -33.61 19.41
CA ALA A 52 -5.65 -32.41 19.83
C ALA A 52 -6.79 -32.08 18.86
N LEU A 53 -6.61 -32.34 17.56
CA LEU A 53 -7.68 -32.22 16.58
C LEU A 53 -8.81 -33.23 16.86
N ALA A 54 -8.48 -34.47 17.24
CA ALA A 54 -9.46 -35.49 17.57
C ALA A 54 -10.34 -35.08 18.77
N GLU A 55 -9.71 -34.56 19.83
CA GLU A 55 -10.40 -34.00 21.00
C GLU A 55 -11.30 -32.81 20.61
N ARG A 56 -10.77 -31.81 19.90
CA ARG A 56 -11.53 -30.63 19.46
C ARG A 56 -12.70 -30.98 18.55
N LEU A 57 -12.49 -31.88 17.59
CA LEU A 57 -13.52 -32.28 16.62
C LEU A 57 -14.52 -33.29 17.19
N LYS A 58 -14.26 -33.86 18.38
CA LYS A 58 -15.01 -34.96 19.00
C LYS A 58 -15.12 -36.18 18.07
N VAL A 59 -14.00 -36.54 17.44
CA VAL A 59 -13.90 -37.65 16.49
C VAL A 59 -12.85 -38.64 16.96
N HIS A 60 -13.09 -39.93 16.73
CA HIS A 60 -12.13 -40.98 17.06
C HIS A 60 -10.76 -40.75 16.41
N GLU A 61 -9.68 -40.85 17.20
CA GLU A 61 -8.31 -40.51 16.79
C GLU A 61 -7.89 -41.17 15.47
N GLN A 62 -8.16 -42.47 15.30
CA GLN A 62 -7.80 -43.20 14.08
C GLN A 62 -8.40 -42.57 12.81
N LYS A 63 -9.61 -42.01 12.87
CA LYS A 63 -10.22 -41.34 11.71
C LYS A 63 -9.50 -40.03 11.38
N VAL A 64 -9.06 -39.30 12.42
CA VAL A 64 -8.26 -38.08 12.24
C VAL A 64 -6.90 -38.42 11.63
N TYR A 65 -6.19 -39.40 12.18
CA TYR A 65 -4.90 -39.86 11.63
C TYR A 65 -5.02 -40.34 10.19
N TYR A 66 -6.09 -41.06 9.85
CA TYR A 66 -6.35 -41.49 8.48
C TYR A 66 -6.44 -40.30 7.51
N HIS A 67 -7.19 -39.26 7.86
CA HIS A 67 -7.32 -38.07 7.02
C HIS A 67 -6.06 -37.21 6.99
N VAL A 68 -5.40 -37.01 8.13
CA VAL A 68 -4.13 -36.27 8.21
C VAL A 68 -3.09 -36.89 7.28
N ARG A 69 -2.87 -38.21 7.34
CA ARG A 69 -1.93 -38.90 6.45
C ARG A 69 -2.28 -38.72 4.97
N ARG A 70 -3.57 -38.75 4.63
CA ARG A 70 -4.02 -38.53 3.24
C ARG A 70 -3.80 -37.10 2.78
N LEU A 71 -4.00 -36.11 3.65
CA LEU A 71 -3.78 -34.69 3.36
C LEU A 71 -2.29 -34.37 3.23
N GLU A 72 -1.44 -34.88 4.12
CA GLU A 72 0.02 -34.78 4.02
C GLU A 72 0.54 -35.42 2.73
N ALA A 73 0.08 -36.63 2.40
CA ALA A 73 0.47 -37.32 1.16
C ALA A 73 0.02 -36.58 -0.12
N ALA A 74 -1.04 -35.77 -0.03
CA ALA A 74 -1.51 -34.89 -1.10
C ALA A 74 -0.78 -33.53 -1.13
N GLY A 75 0.17 -33.29 -0.22
CA GLY A 75 0.89 -32.02 -0.09
C GLY A 75 -0.03 -30.86 0.31
N LEU A 76 -1.06 -31.12 1.13
CA LEU A 76 -2.00 -30.11 1.64
C LEU A 76 -1.71 -29.74 3.10
N LEU A 77 -0.90 -30.54 3.77
CA LEU A 77 -0.39 -30.31 5.12
C LEU A 77 1.13 -30.46 5.11
N GLU A 78 1.78 -29.66 5.94
CA GLU A 78 3.20 -29.77 6.23
C GLU A 78 3.46 -29.83 7.73
N VAL A 79 4.64 -30.33 8.11
CA VAL A 79 5.12 -30.27 9.49
C VAL A 79 5.72 -28.90 9.70
N LEU A 80 5.03 -28.06 10.47
CA LEU A 80 5.52 -26.74 10.83
C LEU A 80 6.72 -26.84 11.79
N ARG A 81 6.64 -27.76 12.76
CA ARG A 81 7.70 -28.06 13.74
C ARG A 81 7.41 -29.34 14.51
N GLU A 82 8.42 -29.82 15.23
CA GLU A 82 8.30 -30.93 16.17
C GLU A 82 8.49 -30.45 17.61
N GLU A 83 7.63 -30.92 18.52
CA GLU A 83 7.66 -30.54 19.93
C GLU A 83 7.69 -31.77 20.84
N PRO A 84 8.49 -31.79 21.93
CA PRO A 84 8.49 -32.89 22.88
C PRO A 84 7.22 -32.88 23.74
N LYS A 85 6.50 -33.99 23.76
CA LYS A 85 5.27 -34.17 24.54
C LYS A 85 5.20 -35.56 25.18
N ARG A 86 5.17 -35.61 26.52
CA ARG A 86 5.05 -36.85 27.33
C ARG A 86 6.02 -37.97 26.90
N GLY A 87 7.27 -37.63 26.58
CA GLY A 87 8.31 -38.59 26.19
C GLY A 87 8.29 -39.02 24.72
N ALA A 88 7.44 -38.43 23.88
CA ALA A 88 7.42 -38.62 22.42
C ALA A 88 7.55 -37.26 21.68
N SER A 89 7.95 -37.30 20.41
CA SER A 89 7.91 -36.12 19.52
C SER A 89 6.51 -35.96 18.92
N ALA A 90 5.91 -34.78 19.07
CA ALA A 90 4.64 -34.42 18.48
C ALA A 90 4.87 -33.51 17.25
N ARG A 91 4.37 -33.94 16.08
CA ARG A 91 4.44 -33.17 14.83
C ARG A 91 3.30 -32.14 14.82
N ILE A 92 3.65 -30.86 14.87
CA ILE A 92 2.70 -29.75 14.72
C ILE A 92 2.48 -29.53 13.22
N LEU A 93 1.23 -29.65 12.78
CA LEU A 93 0.87 -29.60 11.36
C LEU A 93 0.19 -28.28 11.02
N ALA A 94 0.37 -27.81 9.78
CA ALA A 94 -0.30 -26.65 9.22
C ALA A 94 -0.67 -26.89 7.75
N PRO A 95 -1.70 -26.21 7.21
CA PRO A 95 -1.95 -26.19 5.77
C PRO A 95 -0.78 -25.54 5.01
N THR A 96 -0.48 -26.03 3.81
CA THR A 96 0.59 -25.48 2.96
C THR A 96 0.25 -24.14 2.30
N ALA A 97 -1.03 -23.74 2.32
CA ALA A 97 -1.52 -22.50 1.75
C ALA A 97 -2.74 -21.99 2.52
N GLU A 98 -3.00 -20.69 2.42
CA GLU A 98 -4.18 -20.04 3.02
C GLU A 98 -5.49 -20.41 2.31
N ALA A 99 -5.38 -20.75 1.02
CA ALA A 99 -6.50 -21.21 0.21
C ALA A 99 -6.04 -22.22 -0.86
N PHE A 100 -6.95 -23.11 -1.24
CA PHE A 100 -6.76 -24.09 -2.33
C PHE A 100 -7.84 -23.89 -3.38
N ALA A 101 -7.50 -23.89 -4.66
CA ALA A 101 -8.46 -23.69 -5.74
C ALA A 101 -8.26 -24.67 -6.92
N ILE A 102 -9.35 -24.92 -7.64
CA ILE A 102 -9.33 -25.61 -8.94
C ILE A 102 -9.57 -24.56 -10.02
N VAL A 103 -8.67 -24.46 -10.99
CA VAL A 103 -8.81 -23.54 -12.12
C VAL A 103 -9.24 -24.33 -13.34
N LEU A 104 -10.40 -23.98 -13.90
CA LEU A 104 -10.88 -24.55 -15.15
C LEU A 104 -10.09 -23.95 -16.33
N LYS A 105 -9.79 -24.79 -17.33
CA LYS A 105 -9.08 -24.37 -18.55
C LYS A 105 -10.02 -23.57 -19.46
N GLY A 106 -10.26 -22.31 -19.11
CA GLY A 106 -10.99 -21.34 -19.92
C GLY A 106 -10.20 -20.03 -20.05
N ARG A 107 -10.57 -19.18 -21.01
CA ARG A 107 -10.03 -17.81 -21.06
C ARG A 107 -10.60 -17.02 -19.89
N GLY A 108 -9.72 -16.49 -19.04
CA GLY A 108 -10.10 -15.49 -18.04
C GLY A 108 -10.37 -14.15 -18.70
N THR A 109 -11.20 -13.32 -18.09
CA THR A 109 -11.36 -11.91 -18.47
C THR A 109 -10.22 -11.11 -17.85
N PRO A 110 -9.46 -10.33 -18.63
CA PRO A 110 -8.50 -9.38 -18.06
C PRO A 110 -9.25 -8.43 -17.12
N VAL A 111 -8.79 -8.35 -15.87
CA VAL A 111 -9.34 -7.43 -14.88
C VAL A 111 -8.34 -6.29 -14.72
N ALA A 112 -8.83 -5.05 -14.65
CA ALA A 112 -8.01 -3.89 -14.30
C ALA A 112 -7.66 -3.97 -12.79
N SER A 113 -6.68 -4.81 -12.46
CA SER A 113 -6.05 -5.00 -11.15
C SER A 113 -7.01 -5.21 -9.95
N PRO A 114 -7.22 -6.45 -9.46
CA PRO A 114 -7.45 -6.63 -8.01
C PRO A 114 -6.26 -6.02 -7.25
N MET A 115 -6.44 -5.55 -6.00
CA MET A 115 -5.35 -4.94 -5.21
C MET A 115 -4.10 -5.85 -5.23
N LEU A 116 -2.99 -5.34 -5.77
CA LEU A 116 -1.73 -6.07 -5.99
C LEU A 116 -0.67 -5.70 -4.94
N PRO A 117 0.38 -6.52 -4.73
CA PRO A 117 1.39 -6.37 -3.66
C PRO A 117 2.09 -5.00 -3.52
N HIS A 118 2.29 -4.24 -4.60
CA HIS A 118 2.85 -2.87 -4.55
C HIS A 118 1.94 -1.88 -3.82
N ALA A 119 0.63 -2.17 -3.76
CA ALA A 119 -0.28 -1.48 -2.85
C ALA A 119 0.08 -1.74 -1.39
N GLY A 120 0.82 -2.79 -1.03
CA GLY A 120 1.09 -3.13 0.38
C GLY A 120 1.91 -2.06 1.12
N VAL A 121 3.03 -1.59 0.56
CA VAL A 121 3.82 -0.53 1.19
C VAL A 121 3.10 0.83 1.11
N VAL A 122 2.50 1.15 -0.04
CA VAL A 122 1.79 2.43 -0.24
C VAL A 122 0.48 2.49 0.56
N ALA A 123 -0.25 1.39 0.71
CA ALA A 123 -1.45 1.33 1.55
C ALA A 123 -1.10 1.49 3.03
N ARG A 124 0.03 0.93 3.49
CA ARG A 124 0.55 1.22 4.84
C ARG A 124 1.01 2.67 4.97
N PHE A 125 1.54 3.26 3.90
CA PHE A 125 1.92 4.67 3.87
C PHE A 125 0.71 5.61 3.88
N LEU A 126 -0.42 5.17 3.31
CA LEU A 126 -1.65 5.95 3.18
C LEU A 126 -2.81 5.40 4.05
N GLU A 127 -2.52 4.62 5.08
CA GLU A 127 -3.55 3.91 5.86
C GLU A 127 -4.53 4.87 6.58
N GLU A 128 -4.11 6.09 6.89
CA GLU A 128 -4.94 7.12 7.51
C GLU A 128 -5.90 7.80 6.53
N PHE A 129 -5.74 7.55 5.22
CA PHE A 129 -6.60 8.07 4.16
C PHE A 129 -7.71 7.09 3.76
N THR A 130 -8.00 6.08 4.58
CA THR A 130 -9.12 5.17 4.33
C THR A 130 -10.04 4.99 5.52
N ARG A 131 -11.33 4.86 5.22
CA ARG A 131 -12.37 4.38 6.14
C ARG A 131 -13.17 3.31 5.41
N ASP A 132 -13.06 2.08 5.88
CA ASP A 132 -13.75 0.92 5.29
C ASP A 132 -13.48 0.75 3.78
N GLY A 133 -12.25 1.05 3.33
CA GLY A 133 -11.85 0.97 1.92
C GLY A 133 -12.24 2.17 1.07
N VAL A 134 -12.96 3.16 1.61
CA VAL A 134 -13.30 4.42 0.94
C VAL A 134 -12.26 5.49 1.28
N PHE A 135 -11.89 6.34 0.32
CA PHE A 135 -10.95 7.44 0.55
C PHE A 135 -11.48 8.47 1.57
N ASP A 136 -10.76 8.66 2.69
CA ASP A 136 -11.06 9.60 3.79
C ASP A 136 -10.01 10.73 3.84
N GLY A 137 -10.11 11.66 2.90
CA GLY A 137 -9.27 12.86 2.84
C GLY A 137 -9.53 13.70 1.58
N SER A 138 -8.63 14.63 1.31
CA SER A 138 -8.67 15.46 0.09
C SER A 138 -7.33 15.47 -0.64
N ILE A 139 -7.36 15.47 -1.97
CA ILE A 139 -6.19 15.73 -2.82
C ILE A 139 -6.19 17.23 -3.10
N VAL A 140 -5.20 17.95 -2.59
CA VAL A 140 -5.14 19.40 -2.68
C VAL A 140 -4.17 19.79 -3.78
N VAL A 141 -4.70 20.41 -4.83
CA VAL A 141 -3.92 20.90 -5.97
C VAL A 141 -3.88 22.43 -5.97
N GLY A 142 -2.85 22.99 -6.57
CA GLY A 142 -2.74 24.44 -6.74
C GLY A 142 -3.85 24.99 -7.65
N SER A 143 -4.37 26.18 -7.30
CA SER A 143 -5.40 26.86 -8.10
C SER A 143 -4.87 27.24 -9.50
N PRO A 144 -5.67 27.02 -10.56
CA PRO A 144 -5.35 27.45 -11.92
C PRO A 144 -5.48 28.97 -12.11
N TYR A 145 -6.06 29.66 -11.13
CA TYR A 145 -6.14 31.12 -11.10
C TYR A 145 -4.97 31.68 -10.33
N THR A 146 -4.46 32.81 -10.81
CA THR A 146 -3.35 33.51 -10.18
C THR A 146 -3.74 33.98 -8.79
N HIS A 147 -2.92 33.64 -7.79
CA HIS A 147 -3.20 33.94 -6.39
C HIS A 147 -1.92 33.81 -5.54
N GLY A 148 -2.03 34.11 -4.25
CA GLY A 148 -0.92 34.04 -3.31
C GLY A 148 0.14 35.13 -3.52
N PRO A 149 1.20 35.13 -2.71
CA PRO A 149 2.20 36.19 -2.72
C PRO A 149 3.09 36.21 -3.99
N PHE A 150 3.09 35.15 -4.78
CA PHE A 150 3.93 35.02 -5.99
C PHE A 150 3.18 35.33 -7.29
N ASN A 151 1.86 35.54 -7.22
CA ASN A 151 1.03 35.78 -8.38
C ASN A 151 1.32 34.76 -9.51
N THR A 152 1.37 33.48 -9.14
CA THR A 152 1.68 32.37 -10.05
C THR A 152 0.45 31.49 -10.27
N THR A 153 0.51 30.68 -11.31
CA THR A 153 -0.51 29.70 -11.67
C THR A 153 0.08 28.31 -11.55
N ALA A 154 -0.65 27.40 -10.92
CA ALA A 154 -0.20 26.01 -10.80
C ALA A 154 -0.13 25.34 -12.18
N ARG A 155 1.01 24.70 -12.48
CA ARG A 155 1.21 23.88 -13.68
C ARG A 155 1.22 22.37 -13.38
N ASP A 156 1.18 22.02 -12.10
CA ASP A 156 1.39 20.67 -11.60
C ASP A 156 0.08 19.87 -11.53
N SER A 157 -1.06 20.54 -11.65
CA SER A 157 -2.40 19.96 -11.51
C SER A 157 -2.69 18.78 -12.44
N PRO A 158 -2.19 18.70 -13.69
CA PRO A 158 -2.33 17.51 -14.52
C PRO A 158 -1.72 16.25 -13.90
N TYR A 159 -0.67 16.36 -13.08
CA TYR A 159 -0.04 15.19 -12.46
C TYR A 159 -0.86 14.61 -11.31
N ALA A 160 -1.79 15.39 -10.74
CA ALA A 160 -2.77 14.86 -9.81
C ALA A 160 -3.71 13.83 -10.48
N VAL A 161 -3.85 13.85 -11.81
CA VAL A 161 -4.62 12.84 -12.55
C VAL A 161 -3.90 11.49 -12.53
N GLU A 162 -2.58 11.47 -12.74
CA GLU A 162 -1.75 10.26 -12.65
C GLU A 162 -1.82 9.66 -11.24
N LEU A 163 -1.66 10.51 -10.23
CA LEU A 163 -1.84 10.12 -8.83
C LEU A 163 -3.26 9.58 -8.59
N GLY A 164 -4.29 10.26 -9.07
CA GLY A 164 -5.69 9.84 -8.91
C GLY A 164 -5.97 8.48 -9.55
N PHE A 165 -5.42 8.20 -10.74
CA PHE A 165 -5.52 6.91 -11.40
C PHE A 165 -4.88 5.80 -10.57
N PHE A 166 -3.70 6.06 -10.01
CA PHE A 166 -3.03 5.12 -9.10
C PHE A 166 -3.84 4.90 -7.80
N LEU A 167 -4.28 5.97 -7.14
CA LEU A 167 -5.05 5.89 -5.88
C LEU A 167 -6.41 5.20 -6.05
N GLY A 168 -7.00 5.25 -7.25
CA GLY A 168 -8.22 4.50 -7.59
C GLY A 168 -8.05 2.97 -7.51
N ARG A 169 -6.80 2.47 -7.47
CA ARG A 169 -6.49 1.06 -7.19
C ARG A 169 -6.46 0.74 -5.70
N LEU A 170 -6.37 1.75 -4.85
CA LEU A 170 -6.23 1.62 -3.39
C LEU A 170 -7.55 1.87 -2.66
N PHE A 171 -8.36 2.81 -3.16
CA PHE A 171 -9.53 3.30 -2.46
C PHE A 171 -10.74 3.39 -3.38
N ALA A 172 -11.90 3.02 -2.85
CA ALA A 172 -13.17 3.39 -3.45
C ALA A 172 -13.37 4.93 -3.36
N PRO A 173 -13.94 5.57 -4.39
CA PRO A 173 -14.21 7.00 -4.35
C PRO A 173 -15.30 7.33 -3.31
N ARG A 174 -15.12 8.41 -2.55
CA ARG A 174 -16.17 8.96 -1.67
C ARG A 174 -17.25 9.66 -2.49
N LYS A 175 -18.43 9.89 -1.88
CA LYS A 175 -19.45 10.77 -2.48
C LYS A 175 -18.94 12.22 -2.53
N GLY A 176 -19.03 12.85 -3.70
CA GLY A 176 -18.56 14.22 -3.93
C GLY A 176 -17.12 14.28 -4.44
N LEU A 177 -16.57 15.50 -4.54
CA LEU A 177 -15.22 15.71 -5.07
C LEU A 177 -14.15 15.37 -4.01
N VAL A 178 -13.16 14.56 -4.41
CA VAL A 178 -11.95 14.28 -3.61
C VAL A 178 -10.89 15.35 -3.79
N VAL A 179 -10.88 16.01 -4.95
CA VAL A 179 -9.94 17.08 -5.26
C VAL A 179 -10.47 18.40 -4.72
N ARG A 180 -9.60 19.19 -4.11
CA ARG A 180 -9.86 20.58 -3.70
C ARG A 180 -8.75 21.49 -4.20
N LEU A 181 -9.09 22.75 -4.46
CA LEU A 181 -8.08 23.77 -4.68
C LEU A 181 -7.48 24.20 -3.34
N ASP A 182 -6.19 24.51 -3.34
CA ASP A 182 -5.48 25.08 -2.20
C ASP A 182 -6.15 26.36 -1.66
N THR A 183 -6.67 27.22 -2.54
CA THR A 183 -7.45 28.43 -2.19
C THR A 183 -8.74 28.10 -1.45
N GLU A 184 -9.45 27.04 -1.85
CA GLU A 184 -10.66 26.58 -1.17
C GLU A 184 -10.35 26.07 0.23
N VAL A 185 -9.28 25.28 0.37
CA VAL A 185 -8.81 24.79 1.68
C VAL A 185 -8.40 25.95 2.56
N LYS A 186 -7.67 26.93 2.02
CA LYS A 186 -7.25 28.14 2.76
C LYS A 186 -8.46 28.95 3.23
N ALA A 187 -9.45 29.15 2.38
CA ALA A 187 -10.65 29.93 2.68
C ALA A 187 -11.53 29.28 3.76
N LEU A 188 -11.64 27.95 3.77
CA LEU A 188 -12.39 27.19 4.77
C LEU A 188 -11.65 27.06 6.12
N GLY A 189 -10.39 27.50 6.18
CA GLY A 189 -9.47 27.27 7.28
C GLY A 189 -8.70 25.97 7.07
N ALA A 190 -7.38 26.02 7.35
CA ALA A 190 -6.46 24.93 7.05
C ALA A 190 -6.98 23.57 7.58
N GLY A 191 -6.94 22.58 6.68
CA GLY A 191 -7.83 21.43 6.66
C GLY A 191 -7.86 20.60 7.94
N LYS A 192 -9.08 20.35 8.43
CA LYS A 192 -9.36 19.44 9.55
C LYS A 192 -9.27 17.95 9.17
N GLU A 193 -9.05 17.63 7.90
CA GLU A 193 -8.98 16.27 7.36
C GLU A 193 -7.54 15.89 6.97
N GLY A 194 -7.34 14.63 6.56
CA GLY A 194 -6.08 14.21 5.94
C GLY A 194 -5.97 14.81 4.54
N MET A 195 -4.77 15.27 4.17
CA MET A 195 -4.54 15.89 2.86
C MET A 195 -3.37 15.25 2.12
N ILE A 196 -3.53 15.01 0.82
CA ILE A 196 -2.42 14.72 -0.09
C ILE A 196 -2.20 15.98 -0.92
N LEU A 197 -1.10 16.69 -0.67
CA LEU A 197 -0.74 17.90 -1.39
C LEU A 197 0.02 17.52 -2.66
N VAL A 198 -0.42 18.09 -3.79
CA VAL A 198 0.28 18.00 -5.07
C VAL A 198 0.81 19.38 -5.43
N GLY A 199 2.11 19.46 -5.66
CA GLY A 199 2.82 20.68 -6.00
C GLY A 199 3.54 21.33 -4.82
N GLY A 200 4.60 22.08 -5.15
CA GLY A 200 5.41 22.77 -4.14
C GLY A 200 4.81 24.09 -3.64
N PRO A 201 5.47 24.72 -2.65
CA PRO A 201 5.04 25.98 -2.00
C PRO A 201 4.75 27.17 -2.91
N VAL A 202 5.36 27.20 -4.10
CA VAL A 202 5.15 28.27 -5.08
C VAL A 202 3.76 28.14 -5.71
N ALA A 203 3.35 26.91 -6.04
CA ALA A 203 2.11 26.63 -6.77
C ALA A 203 0.94 26.26 -5.85
N ASN A 204 1.20 25.87 -4.60
CA ASN A 204 0.21 25.40 -3.63
C ASN A 204 0.37 26.12 -2.29
N ILE A 205 -0.58 26.99 -1.92
CA ILE A 205 -0.53 27.78 -0.68
C ILE A 205 -0.55 26.90 0.56
N ILE A 206 -1.24 25.75 0.53
CA ILE A 206 -1.24 24.83 1.68
C ILE A 206 0.13 24.19 1.84
N ALA A 207 0.83 23.87 0.74
CA ALA A 207 2.22 23.41 0.79
C ALA A 207 3.15 24.53 1.31
N MET A 208 2.89 25.79 0.97
CA MET A 208 3.61 26.94 1.51
C MET A 208 3.46 27.06 3.03
N ASP A 209 2.23 26.93 3.54
CA ASP A 209 1.97 26.97 4.98
C ASP A 209 2.52 25.73 5.71
N LEU A 210 2.58 24.57 5.04
CA LEU A 210 3.16 23.34 5.58
C LEU A 210 4.69 23.41 5.68
N ASN A 211 5.35 24.14 4.77
CA ASN A 211 6.81 24.11 4.62
C ASN A 211 7.63 24.22 5.92
N PRO A 212 7.30 25.08 6.90
CA PRO A 212 8.06 25.18 8.16
C PRO A 212 8.02 23.91 9.02
N HIS A 213 7.12 22.98 8.72
CA HIS A 213 6.93 21.71 9.42
C HIS A 213 7.58 20.52 8.72
N LEU A 214 8.20 20.72 7.55
CA LEU A 214 8.89 19.67 6.81
C LEU A 214 10.34 19.53 7.28
N ALA A 215 10.86 18.30 7.30
CA ALA A 215 12.28 18.05 7.54
C ALA A 215 13.17 18.48 6.36
N VAL A 216 12.61 18.53 5.15
CA VAL A 216 13.23 19.12 3.96
C VAL A 216 12.44 20.37 3.62
N ASN A 217 13.03 21.54 3.87
CA ASN A 217 12.36 22.81 3.65
C ASN A 217 12.67 23.32 2.24
N PHE A 218 11.67 23.89 1.60
CA PHE A 218 11.84 24.68 0.39
C PHE A 218 12.18 26.11 0.81
N ASP A 219 13.28 26.63 0.30
CA ASP A 219 13.60 28.05 0.30
C ASP A 219 13.41 28.58 -1.12
N TRP A 220 12.25 29.20 -1.35
CA TRP A 220 11.90 29.88 -2.60
C TRP A 220 12.10 31.40 -2.52
N ARG A 221 12.46 31.95 -1.35
CA ARG A 221 12.53 33.40 -1.13
C ARG A 221 13.92 33.94 -1.34
N GLN A 222 14.94 33.18 -0.95
CA GLN A 222 16.32 33.63 -0.96
C GLN A 222 17.19 32.84 -1.93
N VAL A 223 17.05 31.51 -1.96
CA VAL A 223 18.04 30.65 -2.65
C VAL A 223 17.45 29.69 -3.70
N TRP A 224 16.11 29.62 -3.83
CA TRP A 224 15.39 28.73 -4.76
C TRP A 224 15.92 27.28 -4.72
N ARG A 225 15.93 26.69 -3.52
CA ARG A 225 16.44 25.34 -3.27
C ARG A 225 15.62 24.63 -2.20
N MET A 226 15.68 23.32 -2.16
CA MET A 226 15.32 22.53 -0.99
C MET A 226 16.56 22.27 -0.13
N GLU A 227 16.39 22.11 1.17
CA GLU A 227 17.47 21.80 2.09
C GLU A 227 17.01 20.82 3.14
N SER A 228 17.75 19.71 3.30
CA SER A 228 17.46 18.72 4.35
C SER A 228 18.03 19.18 5.68
N SER A 229 17.17 19.29 6.69
CA SER A 229 17.61 19.56 8.07
C SER A 229 18.43 18.41 8.68
N ARG A 230 18.34 17.19 8.13
CA ARG A 230 19.08 16.03 8.63
C ARG A 230 20.50 15.94 8.06
N THR A 231 20.66 16.20 6.76
CA THR A 231 21.96 16.06 6.07
C THR A 231 22.64 17.40 5.80
N GLY A 232 21.91 18.52 5.87
CA GLY A 232 22.38 19.84 5.44
C GLY A 232 22.57 19.96 3.92
N ARG A 233 22.13 18.95 3.14
CA ARG A 233 22.35 18.91 1.70
C ARG A 233 21.37 19.84 0.97
N PRO A 234 21.86 20.76 0.11
CA PRO A 234 21.01 21.57 -0.75
C PRO A 234 20.64 20.83 -2.04
N TYR A 235 19.41 21.04 -2.51
CA TYR A 235 18.88 20.50 -3.76
C TYR A 235 18.22 21.63 -4.56
N ALA A 236 18.80 22.03 -5.69
CA ALA A 236 18.30 23.14 -6.51
C ALA A 236 17.90 22.71 -7.94
N ASP A 237 18.15 21.45 -8.31
CA ASP A 237 17.82 20.95 -9.64
C ASP A 237 16.29 20.82 -9.80
N GLU A 238 15.79 21.23 -10.97
CA GLU A 238 14.35 21.29 -11.26
C GLU A 238 13.68 19.92 -11.18
N GLN A 239 14.42 18.84 -11.44
CA GLN A 239 13.92 17.47 -11.43
C GLN A 239 13.80 16.88 -10.03
N VAL A 240 14.24 17.61 -9.00
CA VAL A 240 14.20 17.10 -7.62
C VAL A 240 12.83 17.30 -7.00
N GLY A 241 12.26 16.19 -6.53
CA GLY A 241 11.01 16.11 -5.81
C GLY A 241 11.19 15.68 -4.37
N LEU A 242 10.21 16.05 -3.55
CA LEU A 242 10.06 15.62 -2.17
C LEU A 242 8.79 14.78 -2.03
N ILE A 243 8.94 13.61 -1.42
CA ILE A 243 7.84 12.80 -0.91
C ILE A 243 7.93 12.90 0.61
N ALA A 244 6.95 13.49 1.27
CA ALA A 244 6.95 13.62 2.71
C ALA A 244 5.61 13.22 3.31
N LYS A 245 5.64 12.64 4.51
CA LYS A 245 4.47 12.39 5.36
C LYS A 245 4.74 12.98 6.73
N VAL A 246 3.87 13.88 7.16
CA VAL A 246 3.99 14.57 8.45
C VAL A 246 2.65 14.61 9.17
N ARG A 247 2.66 14.81 10.49
CA ARG A 247 1.41 15.10 11.21
C ARG A 247 0.83 16.41 10.70
N ASN A 248 -0.49 16.47 10.56
CA ASN A 248 -1.16 17.70 10.14
C ASN A 248 -1.00 18.76 11.26
N PRO A 249 -0.29 19.88 11.01
CA PRO A 249 -0.05 20.92 12.03
C PRO A 249 -1.33 21.59 12.53
N TRP A 250 -2.40 21.53 11.73
CA TRP A 250 -3.70 22.13 12.01
C TRP A 250 -4.70 21.14 12.61
N ASN A 251 -4.41 19.84 12.55
CA ASN A 251 -5.14 18.78 13.26
C ASN A 251 -4.23 17.57 13.54
N PRO A 252 -3.62 17.45 14.75
CA PRO A 252 -2.65 16.39 15.05
C PRO A 252 -3.17 14.94 14.98
N SER A 253 -4.50 14.74 14.90
CA SER A 253 -5.12 13.43 14.68
C SER A 253 -5.13 12.98 13.22
N LYS A 254 -4.71 13.85 12.29
CA LYS A 254 -4.65 13.60 10.86
C LYS A 254 -3.22 13.77 10.35
N VAL A 255 -2.97 13.31 9.13
CA VAL A 255 -1.67 13.37 8.46
C VAL A 255 -1.76 14.16 7.17
N ILE A 256 -0.62 14.70 6.74
CA ILE A 256 -0.45 15.30 5.42
C ILE A 256 0.65 14.56 4.68
N VAL A 257 0.35 14.14 3.45
CA VAL A 257 1.35 13.66 2.51
C VAL A 257 1.61 14.77 1.50
N SER A 258 2.87 15.18 1.35
CA SER A 258 3.30 16.21 0.41
C SER A 258 4.09 15.56 -0.72
N LEU A 259 3.61 15.72 -1.96
CA LEU A 259 4.28 15.30 -3.19
C LEU A 259 4.54 16.56 -4.02
N GLY A 260 5.77 17.07 -3.98
CA GLY A 260 6.08 18.34 -4.62
C GLY A 260 7.56 18.58 -4.82
N GLY A 261 7.89 19.34 -5.86
CA GLY A 261 9.22 19.91 -6.09
C GLY A 261 9.16 21.44 -6.11
N LEU A 262 10.31 22.07 -6.30
CA LEU A 262 10.37 23.51 -6.61
C LEU A 262 9.75 23.81 -7.99
N HIS A 263 9.80 22.83 -8.88
CA HIS A 263 9.30 22.89 -10.25
C HIS A 263 8.31 21.74 -10.50
N ALA A 264 7.54 21.87 -11.57
CA ALA A 264 6.55 20.90 -12.01
C ALA A 264 7.16 19.50 -12.27
N THR A 265 8.37 19.47 -12.82
CA THR A 265 9.16 18.25 -13.08
C THR A 265 9.55 17.53 -11.79
N GLY A 266 9.99 18.25 -10.76
CA GLY A 266 10.22 17.70 -9.42
C GLY A 266 8.95 17.17 -8.75
N THR A 267 7.81 17.87 -8.90
CA THR A 267 6.50 17.36 -8.45
C THR A 267 6.14 16.05 -9.17
N MET A 268 6.37 15.96 -10.48
CA MET A 268 6.18 14.72 -11.24
C MET A 268 7.09 13.60 -10.72
N ALA A 269 8.38 13.87 -10.47
CA ALA A 269 9.30 12.89 -9.91
C ALA A 269 8.81 12.34 -8.57
N ALA A 270 8.33 13.20 -7.65
CA ALA A 270 7.76 12.75 -6.39
C ALA A 270 6.54 11.83 -6.57
N ILE A 271 5.66 12.13 -7.53
CA ILE A 271 4.51 11.28 -7.83
C ILE A 271 4.96 9.95 -8.41
N LEU A 272 5.85 9.96 -9.42
CA LEU A 272 6.37 8.75 -10.06
C LEU A 272 7.11 7.84 -9.08
N GLY A 273 7.91 8.41 -8.19
CA GLY A 273 8.57 7.66 -7.14
C GLY A 273 7.58 6.91 -6.24
N LEU A 274 6.46 7.56 -5.87
CA LEU A 274 5.42 6.92 -5.06
C LEU A 274 4.59 5.90 -5.85
N THR A 275 4.31 6.13 -7.14
CA THR A 275 3.37 5.30 -7.91
C THR A 275 4.03 4.16 -8.69
N HIS A 276 5.30 4.31 -9.11
CA HIS A 276 6.02 3.34 -9.94
C HIS A 276 7.22 2.68 -9.25
N GLN A 277 7.80 3.30 -8.21
CA GLN A 277 9.01 2.81 -7.51
C GLN A 277 8.87 2.87 -5.98
N ALA A 278 7.67 2.52 -5.49
CA ALA A 278 7.30 2.71 -4.09
C ALA A 278 8.13 1.88 -3.10
N ASP A 279 8.54 0.67 -3.48
CA ASP A 279 9.25 -0.24 -2.57
C ASP A 279 10.64 0.31 -2.21
N GLU A 280 11.35 0.90 -3.19
CA GLU A 280 12.62 1.57 -2.98
C GLU A 280 12.44 2.93 -2.30
N VAL A 281 11.51 3.75 -2.80
CA VAL A 281 11.31 5.12 -2.33
C VAL A 281 10.81 5.16 -0.89
N LEU A 282 9.96 4.22 -0.49
CA LEU A 282 9.43 4.11 0.87
C LEU A 282 10.23 3.14 1.75
N GLU A 283 11.43 2.72 1.32
CA GLU A 283 12.29 1.85 2.12
C GLU A 283 12.53 2.48 3.51
N GLY A 284 12.37 1.70 4.58
CA GLY A 284 12.55 2.18 5.95
C GLY A 284 11.36 2.92 6.56
N TYR A 285 10.28 3.20 5.81
CA TYR A 285 9.04 3.71 6.38
C TYR A 285 8.38 2.69 7.33
N ARG A 286 7.83 3.18 8.43
CA ARG A 286 7.05 2.40 9.40
C ARG A 286 5.69 3.08 9.64
N PRO A 287 4.59 2.33 9.75
CA PRO A 287 3.27 2.88 10.04
C PRO A 287 3.27 3.79 11.27
N GLY A 288 2.65 4.97 11.14
CA GLY A 288 2.54 5.99 12.21
C GLY A 288 3.72 6.95 12.33
N ASP A 289 4.85 6.70 11.65
CA ASP A 289 6.02 7.59 11.67
C ASP A 289 5.89 8.72 10.64
N GLU A 290 6.55 9.85 10.93
CA GLU A 290 6.84 10.85 9.90
C GLU A 290 7.94 10.35 8.98
N PHE A 291 7.86 10.74 7.72
CA PHE A 291 8.73 10.22 6.68
C PHE A 291 9.07 11.32 5.67
N TYR A 292 10.25 11.24 5.08
CA TYR A 292 10.52 11.93 3.83
C TYR A 292 11.50 11.15 2.97
N ARG A 293 11.44 11.42 1.67
CA ARG A 293 12.40 10.98 0.66
C ARG A 293 12.62 12.08 -0.36
N VAL A 294 13.89 12.34 -0.68
CA VAL A 294 14.28 13.25 -1.76
C VAL A 294 14.61 12.39 -2.97
N VAL A 295 13.95 12.67 -4.09
CA VAL A 295 14.11 11.92 -5.35
C VAL A 295 14.45 12.87 -6.49
N ALA A 296 15.17 12.40 -7.50
CA ALA A 296 15.38 13.12 -8.75
C ALA A 296 14.73 12.35 -9.89
N GLY A 297 13.96 13.05 -10.72
CA GLY A 297 13.44 12.52 -11.97
C GLY A 297 14.57 12.11 -12.91
N GLU A 298 14.39 11.00 -13.61
CA GLU A 298 15.23 10.54 -14.70
C GLU A 298 14.36 10.39 -15.94
N ASP A 299 14.80 10.96 -17.05
CA ASP A 299 14.20 10.77 -18.37
C ASP A 299 15.07 9.76 -19.14
N ARG A 300 14.76 8.46 -19.00
CA ARG A 300 15.58 7.38 -19.56
C ARG A 300 15.28 7.13 -21.03
N ASP A 301 14.07 7.42 -21.49
CA ASP A 301 13.67 7.27 -22.88
C ASP A 301 13.91 8.54 -23.74
N GLY A 302 14.21 9.67 -23.11
CA GLY A 302 14.64 10.91 -23.74
C GLY A 302 13.50 11.76 -24.32
N ASP A 303 12.26 11.56 -23.85
CA ASP A 303 11.07 12.26 -24.35
C ASP A 303 10.84 13.65 -23.72
N GLY A 304 11.69 14.03 -22.76
CA GLY A 304 11.62 15.27 -22.00
C GLY A 304 10.77 15.18 -20.73
N ARG A 305 10.33 13.98 -20.32
CA ARG A 305 9.56 13.73 -19.10
C ARG A 305 10.25 12.66 -18.26
N PRO A 306 10.30 12.84 -16.93
CA PRO A 306 10.73 11.77 -16.05
C PRO A 306 9.90 10.50 -16.25
N ASP A 307 10.55 9.36 -16.43
CA ASP A 307 9.95 8.01 -16.54
C ASP A 307 10.42 7.08 -15.40
N ALA A 308 11.44 7.51 -14.66
CA ALA A 308 11.95 6.88 -13.45
C ALA A 308 12.43 7.94 -12.45
N VAL A 309 12.80 7.49 -11.25
CA VAL A 309 13.47 8.30 -10.24
C VAL A 309 14.70 7.62 -9.67
N SER A 310 15.68 8.44 -9.29
CA SER A 310 16.77 8.07 -8.38
C SER A 310 16.53 8.64 -6.99
N ILE A 311 16.99 7.91 -5.97
CA ILE A 311 16.93 8.35 -4.58
C ILE A 311 18.17 9.19 -4.27
N LEU A 312 17.96 10.43 -3.82
CA LEU A 312 19.04 11.32 -3.40
C LEU A 312 19.30 11.26 -1.89
N GLU A 313 18.24 11.02 -1.12
CA GLU A 313 18.20 10.88 0.35
C GLU A 313 16.95 10.13 0.77
#